data_AF-A0A540VYG3-F1
#
_entry.id   AF-A0A540VYG3-F1
#
_cell.length_a   1.000
_cell.length_b   1.000
_cell.length_c   1.000
_cell.angle_alpha   90.00
_cell.angle_beta   90.00
_cell.angle_gamma   90.00
#
_symmetry.space_group_name_H-M   'P 1'
#
loop_
_entity.id
_entity.type
_entity.pdbx_description
1 polymer ?
#
loop_
_entity_poly.entity_id
_entity_poly.type
_entity_poly.pdbx_seq_one_letter_code
_entity_poly.pdbx_strand_id
1 'polypeptide(L)'
;MHRAARRRSAVGATAALLLGLAATGCSSSPSRPSIPATPPQPQSLQADSVASQEFGLLAGGGWAQAWSLWDESGQQAISQADFVRLNTECRPAVGAPYAIDRSTTVDPTTVRVDWHRATTAGSNTMVYQAGRWHFVPDQGALADYRLGADQLLRRRRAAGACN
;
A
#
# COMPACT_ATOMS: atom_id res chain seq x y z
N MET A 1 36.31 -20.96 -34.78
CA MET A 1 37.76 -20.78 -34.59
C MET A 1 38.03 -20.43 -33.14
N HIS A 2 38.69 -21.34 -32.42
CA HIS A 2 39.01 -21.23 -31.00
C HIS A 2 40.19 -20.29 -30.75
N ARG A 3 40.14 -19.48 -29.68
CA ARG A 3 41.34 -19.09 -28.91
C ARG A 3 41.04 -19.23 -27.41
N ALA A 4 41.79 -20.14 -26.81
CA ALA A 4 41.87 -20.38 -25.38
C ALA A 4 42.95 -19.50 -24.74
N ALA A 5 42.76 -19.14 -23.47
CA ALA A 5 43.87 -18.73 -22.59
C ALA A 5 43.63 -19.21 -21.14
N ARG A 6 44.29 -20.32 -20.81
CA ARG A 6 45.00 -20.73 -19.57
C ARG A 6 44.50 -20.12 -18.24
N ARG A 7 43.88 -20.90 -17.35
CA ARG A 7 44.47 -21.82 -16.34
C ARG A 7 45.59 -21.22 -15.49
N ARG A 8 45.34 -21.07 -14.18
CA ARG A 8 46.22 -21.55 -13.09
C ARG A 8 45.39 -22.01 -11.89
N SER A 9 45.56 -23.29 -11.55
CA SER A 9 45.04 -23.96 -10.37
C SER A 9 45.98 -23.75 -9.19
N ALA A 10 45.47 -23.77 -7.96
CA ALA A 10 46.22 -24.25 -6.80
C ALA A 10 45.26 -24.96 -5.84
N VAL A 11 45.62 -26.19 -5.53
CA VAL A 11 44.97 -27.17 -4.66
C VAL A 11 45.45 -26.95 -3.23
N GLY A 12 44.57 -27.16 -2.25
CA GLY A 12 44.94 -27.33 -0.85
C GLY A 12 43.90 -28.23 -0.17
N ALA A 13 44.28 -29.50 0.03
CA ALA A 13 43.50 -30.55 0.66
C ALA A 13 44.15 -30.96 1.98
N THR A 14 43.33 -31.30 2.99
CA THR A 14 43.46 -32.38 4.03
C THR A 14 42.52 -32.02 5.19
N ALA A 15 41.40 -32.71 5.43
CA ALA A 15 41.20 -34.05 6.00
C ALA A 15 41.31 -34.11 7.54
N ALA A 16 40.21 -34.43 8.24
CA ALA A 16 40.07 -35.57 9.15
C ALA A 16 38.76 -35.53 9.97
N LEU A 17 38.25 -36.75 10.22
CA LEU A 17 37.01 -37.20 10.83
C LEU A 17 36.73 -36.70 12.25
N LEU A 18 35.44 -36.67 12.64
CA LEU A 18 34.93 -37.29 13.88
C LEU A 18 33.47 -37.76 13.71
N LEU A 19 33.21 -39.03 14.04
CA LEU A 19 31.88 -39.64 14.16
C LEU A 19 31.14 -39.06 15.39
N GLY A 20 29.83 -38.81 15.25
CA GLY A 20 28.94 -38.39 16.33
C GLY A 20 27.53 -38.93 16.14
N LEU A 21 26.92 -39.31 17.27
CA LEU A 21 25.81 -40.25 17.46
C LEU A 21 24.44 -39.85 16.88
N ALA A 22 23.60 -40.87 16.70
CA ALA A 22 22.18 -40.78 16.42
C ALA A 22 21.38 -40.00 17.47
N ALA A 23 20.49 -39.11 17.01
CA ALA A 23 19.34 -38.63 17.77
C ALA A 23 18.18 -38.36 16.80
N THR A 24 17.05 -39.02 17.06
CA THR A 24 15.71 -38.71 16.54
C THR A 24 15.39 -37.22 16.69
N GLY A 25 15.01 -36.55 15.61
CA GLY A 25 14.64 -35.13 15.64
C GLY A 25 13.64 -34.77 14.55
N CYS A 26 12.50 -34.22 14.97
CA CYS A 26 11.30 -33.92 14.20
C CYS A 26 11.54 -33.13 12.91
N SER A 27 10.78 -33.50 11.86
CA SER A 27 10.54 -32.71 10.65
C SER A 27 10.12 -31.29 11.02
N SER A 28 11.10 -30.40 11.11
CA SER A 28 10.88 -28.98 11.32
C SER A 28 10.90 -28.34 9.94
N SER A 29 9.70 -28.00 9.46
CA SER A 29 9.53 -27.17 8.25
C SER A 29 10.46 -25.95 8.35
N PRO A 30 11.10 -25.52 7.24
CA PRO A 30 11.95 -24.34 7.27
C PRO A 30 11.10 -23.12 7.64
N SER A 31 11.23 -22.66 8.88
CA SER A 31 10.69 -21.40 9.37
C SER A 31 11.28 -20.30 8.50
N ARG A 32 10.45 -19.74 7.61
CA ARG A 32 10.79 -18.60 6.79
C ARG A 32 11.26 -17.48 7.73
N PRO A 33 12.46 -16.90 7.56
CA PRO A 33 12.97 -15.88 8.46
C PRO A 33 12.01 -14.69 8.49
N SER A 34 11.44 -14.42 9.66
CA SER A 34 10.68 -13.21 9.94
C SER A 34 11.65 -12.03 9.94
N ILE A 35 11.63 -11.22 8.89
CA ILE A 35 12.42 -9.99 8.85
C ILE A 35 11.88 -9.06 9.94
N PRO A 36 12.72 -8.56 10.87
CA PRO A 36 12.30 -7.60 11.88
C PRO A 36 11.74 -6.35 11.20
N ALA A 37 10.60 -5.85 11.68
CA ALA A 37 10.04 -4.59 11.20
C ALA A 37 11.06 -3.46 11.45
N THR A 38 11.48 -2.77 10.40
CA THR A 38 12.32 -1.58 10.51
C THR A 38 11.56 -0.50 11.27
N PRO A 39 12.18 0.21 12.24
CA PRO A 39 11.53 1.32 12.92
C PRO A 39 11.04 2.37 11.91
N PRO A 40 9.85 2.96 12.09
CA PRO A 40 9.33 3.99 11.20
C PRO A 40 10.32 5.16 11.10
N GLN A 41 10.57 5.65 9.88
CA GLN A 41 11.34 6.88 9.69
C GLN A 41 10.45 8.10 10.02
N PRO A 42 11.01 9.25 10.43
CA PRO A 42 10.21 10.44 10.74
C PRO A 42 9.27 10.86 9.60
N GLN A 43 9.69 10.63 8.35
CA GLN A 43 8.89 10.87 7.15
C GLN A 43 7.73 9.87 6.99
N SER A 44 7.92 8.59 7.34
CA SER A 44 6.81 7.62 7.26
C SER A 44 5.75 7.89 8.32
N LEU A 45 6.13 8.39 9.51
CA LEU A 45 5.15 8.81 10.53
C LEU A 45 4.26 9.96 10.06
N GLN A 46 4.81 10.91 9.28
CA GLN A 46 4.02 12.00 8.70
C GLN A 46 3.09 11.50 7.59
N ALA A 47 3.56 10.58 6.74
CA ALA A 47 2.73 9.93 5.73
C ALA A 47 1.55 9.19 6.39
N ASP A 48 1.81 8.44 7.47
CA ASP A 48 0.80 7.70 8.23
C ASP A 48 -0.24 8.64 8.86
N SER A 49 0.20 9.82 9.32
CA SER A 49 -0.71 10.84 9.85
C SER A 49 -1.67 11.35 8.78
N VAL A 50 -1.21 11.63 7.56
CA VAL A 50 -2.08 12.08 6.47
C VAL A 50 -3.00 10.94 6.01
N ALA A 51 -2.49 9.71 5.91
CA ALA A 51 -3.33 8.55 5.59
C ALA A 51 -4.43 8.33 6.64
N SER A 52 -4.08 8.42 7.93
CA SER A 52 -5.04 8.30 9.03
C SER A 52 -6.10 9.40 8.99
N GLN A 53 -5.70 10.63 8.64
CA GLN A 53 -6.63 11.74 8.46
C GLN A 53 -7.60 11.48 7.30
N GLU A 54 -7.09 11.07 6.14
CA GLU A 54 -7.92 10.69 4.98
C GLU A 54 -8.93 9.62 5.35
N PHE A 55 -8.46 8.52 5.95
CA PHE A 55 -9.33 7.42 6.33
C PHE A 55 -10.38 7.81 7.37
N GLY A 56 -10.02 8.67 8.34
CA GLY A 56 -10.96 9.21 9.32
C GLY A 56 -12.04 10.06 8.65
N LEU A 57 -11.67 10.90 7.69
CA LEU A 57 -12.61 11.71 6.91
C LEU A 57 -13.51 10.82 6.06
N LEU A 58 -12.97 9.78 5.41
CA LEU A 58 -13.76 8.84 4.62
C LEU A 58 -14.74 8.04 5.50
N ALA A 59 -14.30 7.57 6.66
CA ALA A 59 -15.18 6.86 7.59
C ALA A 59 -16.24 7.77 8.21
N GLY A 60 -15.95 9.07 8.38
CA GLY A 60 -16.82 10.07 9.00
C GLY A 60 -17.70 10.88 8.04
N GLY A 61 -17.54 10.71 6.72
CA GLY A 61 -18.30 11.46 5.72
C GLY A 61 -17.75 12.85 5.36
N GLY A 62 -16.51 13.16 5.75
CA GLY A 62 -15.80 14.40 5.42
C GLY A 62 -15.24 14.43 4.00
N TRP A 63 -16.11 14.22 2.99
CA TRP A 63 -15.69 13.99 1.60
C TRP A 63 -14.90 15.15 0.99
N ALA A 64 -15.31 16.39 1.24
CA ALA A 64 -14.63 17.57 0.70
C ALA A 64 -13.21 17.72 1.26
N GLN A 65 -13.06 17.49 2.56
CA GLN A 65 -11.79 17.53 3.25
C GLN A 65 -10.88 16.38 2.82
N ALA A 66 -11.44 15.18 2.63
CA ALA A 66 -10.69 14.03 2.13
C ALA A 66 -10.09 14.31 0.74
N TRP A 67 -10.92 14.80 -0.19
CA TRP A 67 -10.45 15.24 -1.52
C TRP A 67 -9.31 16.27 -1.46
N SER A 68 -9.30 17.13 -0.44
CA SER A 68 -8.27 18.17 -0.28
C SER A 68 -6.90 17.61 0.13
N LEU A 69 -6.85 16.38 0.65
CA LEU A 69 -5.61 15.66 1.00
C LEU A 69 -4.97 14.96 -0.20
N TRP A 70 -5.68 14.85 -1.32
CA TRP A 70 -5.21 14.12 -2.49
C TRP A 70 -4.03 14.81 -3.16
N ASP A 71 -3.26 14.02 -3.92
CA ASP A 71 -2.26 14.54 -4.84
C ASP A 71 -2.93 15.23 -6.04
N GLU A 72 -2.13 15.94 -6.84
CA GLU A 72 -2.65 16.71 -7.97
C GLU A 72 -3.36 15.79 -8.99
N SER A 73 -2.84 14.58 -9.23
CA SER A 73 -3.45 13.65 -10.18
C SER A 73 -4.84 13.19 -9.73
N GLY A 74 -5.04 12.99 -8.42
CA GLY A 74 -6.34 12.71 -7.83
C GLY A 74 -7.31 13.88 -7.97
N GLN A 75 -6.85 15.10 -7.68
CA GLN A 75 -7.67 16.30 -7.80
C GLN A 75 -8.05 16.64 -9.24
N GLN A 76 -7.22 16.29 -10.22
CA GLN A 76 -7.53 16.43 -11.64
C GLN A 76 -8.51 15.36 -12.15
N ALA A 77 -8.57 14.18 -11.52
CA ALA A 77 -9.44 13.09 -11.96
C ALA A 77 -10.93 13.36 -11.72
N ILE A 78 -11.26 14.18 -10.71
CA ILE A 78 -12.64 14.57 -10.37
C ILE A 78 -12.66 15.87 -9.58
N SER A 79 -13.63 16.73 -9.84
CA SER A 79 -13.84 17.94 -9.05
C SER A 79 -14.25 17.61 -7.61
N GLN A 80 -13.92 18.47 -6.65
CA GLN A 80 -14.36 18.30 -5.26
C GLN A 80 -15.88 18.17 -5.16
N ALA A 81 -16.62 19.02 -5.88
CA ALA A 81 -18.09 19.02 -5.88
C ALA A 81 -18.65 17.69 -6.39
N ASP A 82 -18.08 17.14 -7.46
CA ASP A 82 -18.47 15.85 -8.02
C ASP A 82 -18.13 14.68 -7.08
N PHE A 83 -16.97 14.72 -6.43
CA PHE A 83 -16.60 13.72 -5.44
C PHE A 83 -17.56 13.74 -4.24
N VAL A 84 -17.90 14.92 -3.73
CA VAL A 84 -18.90 15.08 -2.66
C VAL A 84 -20.25 14.55 -3.12
N ARG A 85 -20.72 14.94 -4.32
CA ARG A 85 -21.98 14.50 -4.89
C ARG A 85 -22.04 12.96 -5.00
N LEU A 86 -21.00 12.34 -5.54
CA LEU A 86 -20.91 10.88 -5.66
C LEU A 86 -21.06 10.17 -4.32
N ASN A 87 -20.37 10.65 -3.28
CA ASN A 87 -20.36 10.01 -1.97
C ASN A 87 -21.55 10.42 -1.09
N THR A 88 -22.31 11.45 -1.47
CA THR A 88 -23.59 11.77 -0.84
C THR A 88 -24.73 10.98 -1.47
N GLU A 89 -24.79 10.90 -2.80
CA GLU A 89 -25.88 10.20 -3.51
C GLU A 89 -25.73 8.68 -3.52
N CYS A 90 -24.50 8.18 -3.53
CA CYS A 90 -24.19 6.76 -3.44
C CYS A 90 -23.29 6.54 -2.22
N ARG A 91 -23.90 6.71 -1.04
CA ARG A 91 -23.16 6.80 0.21
C ARG A 91 -22.47 5.47 0.54
N PRO A 92 -21.13 5.42 0.59
CA PRO A 92 -20.45 4.24 1.08
C PRO A 92 -20.83 4.00 2.55
N ALA A 93 -20.71 2.75 3.03
CA ALA A 93 -20.91 2.48 4.45
C ALA A 93 -19.93 3.34 5.26
N VAL A 94 -20.44 4.17 6.16
CA VAL A 94 -19.68 5.03 7.08
C VAL A 94 -19.62 4.40 8.49
N GLY A 95 -18.80 4.95 9.38
CA GLY A 95 -18.76 4.57 10.80
C GLY A 95 -17.85 3.39 11.15
N ALA A 96 -17.53 2.49 10.21
CA ALA A 96 -16.44 1.53 10.44
C ALA A 96 -15.08 2.21 10.17
N PRO A 97 -14.15 2.23 11.14
CA PRO A 97 -12.84 2.86 10.97
C PRO A 97 -11.95 2.00 10.06
N TYR A 98 -11.01 2.67 9.39
CA TYR A 98 -9.85 2.00 8.82
C TYR A 98 -8.77 1.87 9.89
N ALA A 99 -7.95 0.82 9.79
CA ALA A 99 -6.73 0.67 10.56
C ALA A 99 -5.54 0.53 9.61
N ILE A 100 -4.46 1.26 9.90
CA ILE A 100 -3.18 1.09 9.21
C ILE A 100 -2.48 -0.13 9.82
N ASP A 101 -2.18 -1.10 8.97
CA ASP A 101 -1.50 -2.34 9.38
C ASP A 101 0.02 -2.21 9.32
N ARG A 102 0.49 -1.56 8.24
CA ARG A 102 1.91 -1.42 7.95
C ARG A 102 2.14 -0.25 7.01
N SER A 103 3.24 0.45 7.22
CA SER A 103 3.75 1.42 6.27
C SER A 103 5.15 1.04 5.81
N THR A 104 5.37 1.12 4.51
CA THR A 104 6.64 0.75 3.86
C THR A 104 7.15 1.96 3.08
N THR A 105 8.29 2.50 3.49
CA THR A 105 9.00 3.51 2.69
C THR A 105 9.49 2.86 1.39
N VAL A 106 9.02 3.37 0.25
CA VAL A 106 9.45 2.92 -1.08
C VAL A 106 10.69 3.71 -1.51
N ASP A 107 10.64 5.02 -1.31
CA ASP A 107 11.72 5.98 -1.55
C ASP A 107 11.53 7.21 -0.63
N PRO A 108 12.45 8.20 -0.61
CA PRO A 108 12.35 9.36 0.30
C PRO A 108 11.08 10.21 0.16
N THR A 109 10.35 10.06 -0.94
CA THR A 109 9.15 10.82 -1.28
C THR A 109 7.90 9.96 -1.43
N THR A 110 8.00 8.64 -1.21
CA THR A 110 6.90 7.70 -1.44
C THR A 110 6.81 6.68 -0.31
N VAL A 111 5.63 6.55 0.28
CA VAL A 111 5.31 5.54 1.30
C VAL A 111 4.09 4.75 0.86
N ARG A 112 4.13 3.42 0.97
CA ARG A 112 2.95 2.57 0.79
C ARG A 112 2.35 2.23 2.14
N VAL A 113 1.06 2.50 2.32
CA VAL A 113 0.29 2.27 3.54
C VAL A 113 -0.68 1.13 3.29
N ASP A 114 -0.46 -0.01 3.94
CA ASP A 114 -1.37 -1.16 3.96
C ASP A 114 -2.42 -0.93 5.08
N TRP A 115 -3.68 -1.22 4.79
CA TRP A 115 -4.79 -0.99 5.70
C TRP A 115 -5.86 -2.07 5.60
N HIS A 116 -6.69 -2.16 6.64
CA HIS A 116 -7.94 -2.90 6.60
C HIS A 116 -9.11 -2.10 7.17
N ARG A 117 -10.31 -2.50 6.78
CA ARG A 117 -11.59 -2.00 7.23
C ARG A 117 -12.62 -3.12 7.16
N ALA A 118 -13.15 -3.53 8.32
CA ALA A 118 -13.97 -4.74 8.44
C ALA A 118 -13.26 -5.94 7.77
N THR A 119 -13.87 -6.58 6.78
CA THR A 119 -13.30 -7.73 6.05
C THR A 119 -12.51 -7.33 4.80
N THR A 120 -12.41 -6.03 4.49
CA THR A 120 -11.70 -5.51 3.31
C THR A 120 -10.31 -5.05 3.72
N ALA A 121 -9.30 -5.42 2.95
CA ALA A 121 -7.94 -4.91 3.08
C ALA A 121 -7.49 -4.28 1.76
N GLY A 122 -6.56 -3.35 1.84
CA GLY A 122 -6.03 -2.64 0.68
C GLY A 122 -4.71 -1.97 0.99
N SER A 123 -4.23 -1.19 0.02
CA SER A 123 -3.08 -0.34 0.22
C SER A 123 -3.20 0.94 -0.58
N ASN A 124 -2.72 2.05 -0.03
CA ASN A 124 -2.62 3.32 -0.73
C ASN A 124 -1.18 3.80 -0.75
N THR A 125 -0.89 4.66 -1.73
CA THR A 125 0.40 5.34 -1.81
C THR A 125 0.25 6.74 -1.23
N MET A 126 1.25 7.16 -0.46
CA MET A 126 1.44 8.52 0.00
C MET A 126 2.63 9.10 -0.76
N VAL A 127 2.51 10.33 -1.25
CA VAL A 127 3.57 11.03 -1.98
C VAL A 127 3.90 12.36 -1.32
N TYR A 128 5.19 12.69 -1.23
CA TYR A 128 5.66 13.97 -0.72
C TYR A 128 5.89 14.93 -1.90
N GLN A 129 5.03 15.94 -2.01
CA GLN A 129 5.02 16.90 -3.11
C GLN A 129 4.76 18.30 -2.55
N ALA A 130 5.38 19.33 -3.15
CA ALA A 130 5.20 20.73 -2.74
C ALA A 130 5.33 20.98 -1.21
N GLY A 131 6.23 20.25 -0.55
CA GLY A 131 6.51 20.43 0.88
C GLY A 131 5.56 19.71 1.84
N ARG A 132 4.62 18.89 1.36
CA ARG A 132 3.70 18.12 2.23
C ARG A 132 3.42 16.72 1.67
N TRP A 133 2.91 15.84 2.53
CA TRP A 133 2.42 14.53 2.13
C TRP A 133 1.00 14.62 1.57
N HIS A 134 0.73 13.84 0.53
CA HIS A 134 -0.56 13.73 -0.13
C HIS A 134 -0.97 12.26 -0.23
N PHE A 135 -2.27 12.02 -0.14
CA PHE A 135 -2.85 10.71 -0.37
C PHE A 135 -3.05 10.48 -1.87
N VAL A 136 -2.63 9.32 -2.38
CA VAL A 136 -2.90 8.93 -3.78
C VAL A 136 -4.11 7.99 -3.80
N PRO A 137 -5.23 8.40 -4.41
CA PRO A 137 -6.37 7.51 -4.59
C PRO A 137 -5.99 6.26 -5.39
N ASP A 138 -6.70 5.16 -5.15
CA ASP A 138 -6.48 3.92 -5.89
C ASP A 138 -6.61 4.13 -7.40
N GLN A 139 -5.77 3.46 -8.20
CA GLN A 139 -5.75 3.64 -9.65
C GLN A 139 -7.07 3.23 -10.33
N GLY A 140 -7.75 2.21 -9.80
CA GLY A 140 -9.08 1.82 -10.27
C GLY A 140 -10.11 2.91 -9.98
N ALA A 141 -10.08 3.49 -8.78
CA ALA A 141 -10.94 4.61 -8.43
C ALA A 141 -10.69 5.84 -9.32
N LEU A 142 -9.42 6.17 -9.59
CA LEU A 142 -9.06 7.26 -10.52
C LEU A 142 -9.56 6.99 -11.95
N ALA A 143 -9.49 5.75 -12.43
CA ALA A 143 -10.03 5.38 -13.74
C ALA A 143 -11.56 5.59 -13.79
N ASP A 144 -12.27 5.20 -12.74
CA ASP A 144 -13.72 5.43 -12.64
C ASP A 144 -14.09 6.91 -12.55
N TYR A 145 -13.34 7.70 -11.78
CA TYR A 145 -13.55 9.15 -11.65
C TYR A 145 -13.43 9.89 -12.98
N ARG A 146 -12.49 9.48 -13.83
CA ARG A 146 -12.30 10.06 -15.17
C ARG A 146 -13.48 9.81 -16.14
N LEU A 147 -14.40 8.89 -15.80
CA LEU A 147 -15.65 8.72 -16.57
C LEU A 147 -16.62 9.88 -16.37
N GLY A 148 -16.40 10.72 -15.36
CA GLY A 148 -17.32 11.77 -14.93
C GLY A 148 -18.38 11.25 -13.95
N ALA A 149 -18.77 12.11 -13.01
CA ALA A 149 -19.66 11.74 -11.91
C ALA A 149 -21.04 11.24 -12.36
N ASP A 150 -21.64 11.81 -13.40
CA ASP A 150 -22.95 11.37 -13.87
C ASP A 150 -22.93 9.93 -14.37
N GLN A 151 -21.89 9.55 -15.13
CA GLN A 151 -21.73 8.18 -15.61
C GLN A 151 -21.46 7.22 -14.45
N LEU A 152 -20.62 7.62 -13.51
CA LEU A 152 -20.29 6.79 -12.35
C LEU A 152 -21.50 6.61 -11.42
N LEU A 153 -22.30 7.64 -11.18
CA LEU A 153 -23.57 7.54 -10.45
C LEU A 153 -24.52 6.54 -11.11
N ARG A 154 -24.73 6.65 -12.44
CA ARG A 154 -25.59 5.69 -13.17
C ARG A 154 -25.09 4.26 -13.01
N ARG A 155 -23.78 4.03 -13.13
CA ARG A 155 -23.17 2.71 -12.95
C ARG A 155 -23.37 2.17 -11.53
N ARG A 156 -23.09 2.98 -10.51
CA ARG A 156 -23.25 2.56 -9.10
C ARG A 156 -24.71 2.26 -8.76
N ARG A 157 -25.67 3.06 -9.26
CA ARG A 157 -27.11 2.82 -9.08
C ARG A 157 -27.54 1.53 -9.77
N ALA A 158 -27.13 1.31 -11.01
CA ALA A 158 -27.42 0.08 -11.75
C ALA A 158 -26.83 -1.17 -11.08
N ALA A 159 -25.69 -1.03 -10.39
CA ALA A 159 -25.06 -2.08 -9.62
C ALA A 159 -25.64 -2.27 -8.20
N GLY A 160 -26.64 -1.48 -7.80
CA GLY A 160 -27.21 -1.53 -6.44
C GLY A 160 -26.24 -1.05 -5.35
N ALA A 161 -25.22 -0.28 -5.72
CA ALA A 161 -24.18 0.22 -4.80
C ALA A 161 -24.51 1.60 -4.18
N CYS A 162 -25.71 2.11 -4.42
CA CYS A 162 -26.21 3.35 -3.82
C CYS A 162 -27.35 2.97 -2.87
N ASN A 163 -27.22 3.35 -1.59
CA ASN A 163 -28.20 3.06 -0.54
C ASN A 163 -28.67 4.34 0.14
#